data_AF-A0A8J3X6F0-F1
#
_entry.id   AF-A0A8J3X6F0-F1
#
_cell.length_a   1.000
_cell.length_b   1.000
_cell.length_c   1.000
_cell.angle_alpha   90.00
_cell.angle_beta   90.00
_cell.angle_gamma   90.00
#
_symmetry.space_group_name_H-M   'P 1'
#
loop_
_entity.id
_entity.type
_entity.pdbx_description
1 polymer ?
#
loop_
_entity_poly.entity_id
_entity_poly.type
_entity_poly.pdbx_seq_one_letter_code
_entity_poly.pdbx_strand_id
1 'polypeptide(L)' 'MGESRRPTEVAWVFRPDLSQRRTQPLHALVGKPVYGVGAPGDDGRVEIVLQDGTRVRATPGEVVAE' A
#
# COMPACT_ATOMS: atom_id res chain seq x y z
N MET A 1 -37.38 3.56 -5.79
CA MET A 1 -36.45 4.12 -4.78
C MET A 1 -35.08 3.56 -5.10
N GLY A 2 -34.18 4.38 -5.63
CA GLY A 2 -32.82 3.94 -5.96
C GLY A 2 -31.99 3.94 -4.69
N GLU A 3 -31.61 2.77 -4.21
CA GLU A 3 -30.64 2.63 -3.14
C GLU A 3 -29.32 3.22 -3.66
N SER A 4 -29.04 4.47 -3.29
CA SER A 4 -27.72 5.06 -3.49
C SER A 4 -26.77 4.26 -2.60
N ARG A 5 -26.17 3.19 -3.15
CA ARG A 5 -25.01 2.53 -2.57
C ARG A 5 -24.02 3.64 -2.29
N ARG A 6 -23.89 4.03 -1.02
CA ARG A 6 -22.83 4.94 -0.58
C ARG A 6 -21.54 4.34 -1.14
N PRO A 7 -20.69 5.12 -1.83
CA PRO A 7 -19.41 4.61 -2.25
C PRO A 7 -18.74 4.05 -1.00
N THR A 8 -18.54 2.72 -0.98
CA THR A 8 -17.71 2.12 0.07
C THR A 8 -16.35 2.78 -0.12
N GLU A 9 -15.88 3.50 0.90
CA GLU A 9 -14.59 4.15 0.83
C GLU A 9 -13.55 3.05 0.66
N VAL A 10 -12.96 2.97 -0.54
CA VAL A 10 -11.89 2.01 -0.84
C VAL A 10 -10.65 2.48 -0.10
N ALA A 11 -10.23 1.71 0.90
CA ALA A 11 -9.01 2.00 1.64
C ALA A 11 -7.85 1.22 1.01
N TRP A 12 -6.79 1.94 0.65
CA TRP A 12 -5.56 1.31 0.18
C TRP A 12 -4.71 0.92 1.38
N VAL A 13 -4.23 -0.31 1.42
CA VAL A 13 -3.35 -0.81 2.49
C VAL A 13 -2.07 -1.40 1.92
N PHE A 14 -1.01 -1.33 2.73
CA PHE A 14 0.28 -1.90 2.37
C PHE A 14 0.35 -3.38 2.79
N ARG A 15 0.53 -4.27 1.82
CA ARG A 15 0.62 -5.73 1.97
C ARG A 15 1.93 -6.21 1.31
N PRO A 16 3.06 -6.11 2.03
CA PRO A 16 4.33 -6.50 1.48
C PRO A 16 4.44 -8.01 1.27
N ASP A 17 5.16 -8.44 0.23
CA ASP A 17 5.39 -9.87 -0.02
C ASP A 17 6.41 -10.43 0.98
N LEU A 18 5.89 -11.15 1.98
CA LEU A 18 6.68 -11.70 3.09
C LEU A 18 7.57 -12.88 2.67
N SER A 19 7.37 -13.42 1.46
CA SER A 19 8.20 -14.48 0.88
C SER A 19 9.62 -14.00 0.56
N GLN A 20 9.81 -12.69 0.38
CA GLN A 20 11.11 -12.10 0.16
C GLN A 20 11.83 -11.82 1.49
N ARG A 21 13.00 -12.45 1.72
CA ARG A 21 13.81 -12.25 2.93
C ARG A 21 14.22 -10.80 3.22
N ARG A 22 14.18 -9.92 2.21
CA ARG A 22 14.44 -8.47 2.35
C ARG A 22 13.28 -7.71 3.01
N THR A 23 12.12 -8.34 3.16
CA THR A 23 10.87 -7.76 3.64
C THR A 23 10.68 -7.88 5.16
N GLN A 24 11.61 -8.52 5.87
CA GLN A 24 11.57 -8.63 7.35
C GLN A 24 11.31 -7.30 8.09
N PRO A 25 11.96 -6.16 7.74
CA PRO A 25 11.63 -4.87 8.37
C PRO A 25 10.27 -4.30 7.95
N LEU A 26 9.70 -4.72 6.82
CA LEU A 26 8.40 -4.28 6.30
C LEU A 26 7.23 -5.06 6.91
N HIS A 27 7.49 -6.19 7.58
CA HIS A 27 6.48 -7.01 8.25
C HIS A 27 5.69 -6.22 9.31
N ALA A 28 6.32 -5.22 9.95
CA ALA A 28 5.67 -4.34 10.91
C ALA A 28 4.69 -3.33 10.27
N LEU A 29 4.67 -3.24 8.94
CA LEU A 29 3.87 -2.27 8.18
C LEU A 29 2.70 -2.92 7.43
N VAL A 30 2.53 -4.24 7.56
CA VAL A 30 1.43 -5.00 6.95
C VAL A 30 0.08 -4.47 7.42
N GLY A 31 -0.82 -4.20 6.48
CA GLY A 31 -2.17 -3.71 6.74
C GLY A 31 -2.24 -2.22 7.11
N LYS A 32 -1.10 -1.49 7.08
CA LYS A 32 -1.14 -0.06 7.32
C LYS A 32 -1.80 0.68 6.15
N PRO A 33 -2.65 1.67 6.43
CA PRO A 33 -3.30 2.45 5.39
C PRO A 33 -2.27 3.30 4.63
N VAL A 34 -2.40 3.27 3.31
CA VAL A 34 -1.60 4.03 2.36
C VAL A 34 -2.22 5.42 2.21
N TYR A 35 -1.39 6.44 2.41
CA TYR A 35 -1.72 7.82 2.13
C TYR A 35 -1.52 8.16 0.64
N GLY A 36 -0.43 7.66 0.05
CA GLY A 36 -0.13 7.93 -1.35
C GLY A 36 0.93 6.99 -1.92
N VAL A 37 0.96 6.91 -3.25
CA VAL A 37 1.95 6.15 -4.01
C VAL A 37 2.61 7.10 -5.01
N GLY A 38 3.94 7.17 -4.96
CA GLY A 38 4.77 7.95 -5.87
C GLY A 38 5.01 7.23 -7.20
N ALA A 39 5.65 7.93 -8.13
CA ALA A 39 5.99 7.36 -9.43
C ALA A 39 6.96 6.17 -9.29
N PRO A 40 6.86 5.15 -10.16
CA PRO A 40 7.83 4.07 -10.21
C PRO A 40 9.21 4.61 -10.61
N GLY A 41 10.25 4.21 -9.89
CA GLY A 41 11.64 4.46 -10.27
C GLY A 41 12.12 3.49 -11.35
N ASP A 42 13.35 3.70 -11.84
CA ASP A 42 14.01 2.82 -12.82
C ASP A 42 14.12 1.34 -12.38
N ASP A 43 14.04 1.08 -11.07
CA ASP A 43 14.03 -0.28 -10.50
C ASP A 43 12.64 -0.93 -10.51
N GLY A 44 11.63 -0.27 -11.09
CA GLY A 44 10.24 -0.71 -11.13
C GLY A 44 9.52 -0.65 -9.78
N ARG A 45 10.16 -0.06 -8.76
CA ARG A 45 9.59 0.10 -7.41
C ARG A 45 9.00 1.49 -7.25
N VAL A 46 7.94 1.58 -6.45
CA VAL A 46 7.26 2.83 -6.10
C VAL A 46 7.60 3.23 -4.67
N GLU A 47 7.61 4.53 -4.41
CA GLU A 47 7.57 5.06 -3.05
C GLU A 47 6.13 5.01 -2.54
N ILE A 48 5.89 4.32 -1.43
CA ILE A 48 4.59 4.25 -0.77
C ILE A 48 4.69 5.04 0.52
N VAL A 49 3.79 6.00 0.69
CA VAL A 49 3.66 6.81 1.89
C VAL A 49 2.48 6.26 2.69
N LEU A 50 2.74 5.80 3.90
CA LEU A 50 1.71 5.35 4.84
C LEU A 50 1.11 6.54 5.58
N GLN A 51 -0.09 6.40 6.14
CA GLN A 51 -0.76 7.50 6.86
C GLN A 51 0.02 7.99 8.09
N ASP A 52 0.89 7.17 8.69
CA ASP A 52 1.76 7.61 9.78
C ASP A 52 2.98 8.43 9.31
N GLY A 53 3.11 8.67 8.00
CA GLY A 53 4.21 9.40 7.37
C GLY A 53 5.42 8.53 7.01
N THR A 54 5.43 7.26 7.44
CA THR A 54 6.44 6.29 7.02
C THR A 54 6.45 6.14 5.50
N ARG A 55 7.65 6.15 4.91
CA ARG A 55 7.87 5.94 3.48
C ARG A 55 8.60 4.63 3.25
N VAL A 56 8.11 3.84 2.31
CA VAL A 56 8.71 2.55 1.94
C VAL A 56 8.86 2.43 0.44
N ARG A 57 9.94 1.80 -0.02
CA ARG A 57 10.13 1.49 -1.44
C ARG A 57 9.72 0.04 -1.67
N ALA A 58 8.62 -0.17 -2.38
CA ALA A 58 8.06 -1.50 -2.62
C ALA A 58 7.54 -1.63 -4.06
N THR A 59 7.07 -2.80 -4.43
CA THR A 59 6.42 -3.02 -5.73
C THR A 59 4.99 -2.50 -5.72
N PRO A 60 4.44 -2.03 -6.86
CA PRO A 60 3.05 -1.58 -6.93
C PRO A 60 2.03 -2.64 -6.51
N GLY A 61 2.34 -3.92 -6.71
CA GLY A 61 1.49 -5.05 -6.32
C GLY A 61 1.37 -5.28 -4.81
N GLU A 62 2.19 -4.60 -4.00
CA GLU A 62 2.12 -4.64 -2.54
C GLU A 62 1.15 -3.59 -1.97
N VAL A 63 0.44 -2.83 -2.83
CA VAL A 63 -0.67 -1.95 -2.43
C VAL A 63 -1.99 -2.58 -2.83
N VAL A 64 -2.84 -2.88 -1.85
CA VAL A 64 -4.10 -3.62 -2.05
C VAL A 64 -5.27 -2.74 -1.63
N ALA A 65 -6.36 -2.80 -2.39
CA ALA A 65 -7.64 -2.22 -2.00
C ALA A 65 -8.38 -3.17 -1.06
N GLU A 66 -8.78 -2.68 0.12
CA GLU A 66 -9.68 -3.35 1.06
C GLU A 66 -11.08 -2.71 1.07
#